data_AF-A0A9P5G7E9-F1
#
_entry.id   AF-A0A9P5G7E9-F1
#
_cell.length_a   1.000
_cell.length_b   1.000
_cell.length_c   1.000
_cell.angle_alpha   90.00
_cell.angle_beta   90.00
_cell.angle_gamma   90.00
#
_symmetry.space_group_name_H-M   'P 1'
#
loop_
_entity.id
_entity.type
_entity.pdbx_description
1 polymer ?
#
loop_
_entity_poly.entity_id
_entity_poly.type
_entity_poly.pdbx_seq_one_letter_code
_entity_poly.pdbx_strand_id
1 'polypeptide(L)'
;MMSKKPNGVDTGNLSSGLSQQLSTNPPTASAEDSKGDLPESSSSPQETAQILAEHIKTSLAKKEAVNRQKLYLNHLQQQIQRHTMRAEMLYNNGQVSRASKVMDKIDELELELHEVLSRPLNQF
;
A
#
# COMPACT_ATOMS: atom_id res chain seq x y z
N MET A 1 20.86 20.11 -46.39
CA MET A 1 20.49 18.72 -46.68
C MET A 1 19.01 18.53 -46.37
N MET A 2 18.28 17.91 -47.31
CA MET A 2 16.83 17.73 -47.28
C MET A 2 16.38 16.66 -46.26
N SER A 3 15.13 16.82 -45.83
CA SER A 3 14.28 16.02 -44.93
C SER A 3 14.48 14.50 -44.90
N LYS A 4 14.21 13.91 -43.70
CA LYS A 4 13.10 12.96 -43.45
C LYS A 4 12.99 12.59 -41.96
N LYS A 5 11.96 13.10 -41.27
CA LYS A 5 11.14 12.31 -40.33
C LYS A 5 10.19 11.42 -41.18
N PRO A 6 9.54 10.34 -40.71
CA PRO A 6 8.97 10.17 -39.36
C PRO A 6 8.93 8.72 -38.78
N ASN A 7 8.53 8.61 -37.51
CA ASN A 7 7.66 7.59 -36.90
C ASN A 7 7.63 7.96 -35.40
N GLY A 8 6.55 8.47 -34.82
CA GLY A 8 5.21 7.91 -34.85
C GLY A 8 5.01 7.09 -33.58
N VAL A 9 5.11 7.74 -32.40
CA VAL A 9 4.63 7.14 -31.15
C VAL A 9 3.23 7.67 -30.95
N ASP A 10 2.30 6.76 -31.11
CA ASP A 10 0.87 6.89 -30.93
C ASP A 10 0.59 7.25 -29.45
N THR A 11 0.43 8.55 -29.15
CA THR A 11 -0.12 8.98 -27.86
C THR A 11 -1.62 8.74 -27.92
N GLY A 12 -1.98 7.48 -27.65
CA GLY A 12 -3.35 7.04 -27.47
C GLY A 12 -4.08 7.95 -26.50
N ASN A 13 -4.89 8.81 -27.09
CA ASN A 13 -6.12 9.39 -26.60
C ASN A 13 -6.67 8.72 -25.32
N LEU A 14 -6.35 9.26 -24.14
CA LEU A 14 -7.11 9.03 -22.91
C LEU A 14 -8.12 10.17 -22.73
N SER A 15 -9.02 10.32 -23.70
CA SER A 15 -10.23 11.12 -23.58
C SER A 15 -11.44 10.24 -23.88
N SER A 16 -11.92 9.55 -22.84
CA SER A 16 -13.28 9.05 -22.73
C SER A 16 -13.61 9.08 -21.25
N GLY A 17 -14.30 10.08 -20.72
CA GLY A 17 -15.69 10.34 -21.05
C GLY A 17 -16.48 10.17 -19.76
N LEU A 18 -16.19 11.03 -18.77
CA LEU A 18 -16.94 11.09 -17.51
C LEU A 18 -17.85 12.33 -17.48
N SER A 19 -18.59 12.53 -18.57
CA SER A 19 -19.71 13.46 -18.62
C SER A 19 -20.97 12.65 -18.30
N GLN A 20 -21.23 12.39 -17.02
CA GLN A 20 -22.60 12.05 -16.61
C GLN A 20 -23.42 13.32 -16.74
N GLN A 21 -24.10 13.43 -17.89
CA GLN A 21 -25.09 14.44 -18.15
C GLN A 21 -26.22 14.28 -17.13
N LEU A 22 -26.40 15.31 -16.31
CA LEU A 22 -27.55 15.51 -15.45
C LEU A 22 -28.80 15.58 -16.35
N SER A 23 -29.48 14.46 -16.54
CA SER A 23 -30.75 14.41 -17.28
C SER A 23 -31.84 14.97 -16.38
N THR A 24 -32.18 16.25 -16.55
CA THR A 24 -33.34 16.88 -15.92
C THR A 24 -34.54 16.71 -16.84
N ASN A 25 -35.30 15.62 -16.67
CA ASN A 25 -36.69 15.56 -17.13
C ASN A 25 -37.56 15.04 -15.97
N PRO A 26 -38.67 15.71 -15.63
CA PRO A 26 -39.57 15.28 -14.57
C PRO A 26 -40.52 14.21 -15.11
N PRO A 27 -40.87 13.16 -14.35
CA PRO A 27 -42.06 12.40 -14.64
C PRO A 27 -43.26 13.07 -13.95
N THR A 28 -44.10 13.70 -14.75
CA THR A 28 -45.49 14.00 -14.36
C THR A 28 -46.31 12.73 -14.57
N ALA A 29 -46.78 12.08 -13.50
CA ALA A 29 -48.05 11.34 -13.48
C ALA A 29 -48.41 10.85 -12.07
N SER A 30 -49.51 11.41 -11.58
CA SER A 30 -50.61 10.76 -10.85
C SER A 30 -50.34 10.04 -9.53
N ALA A 31 -50.99 10.57 -8.49
CA ALA A 31 -51.17 9.98 -7.19
C ALA A 31 -51.93 8.63 -7.27
N GLU A 32 -51.39 7.60 -6.62
CA GLU A 32 -52.19 6.58 -5.94
C GLU A 32 -51.55 6.24 -4.59
N ASP A 33 -52.43 6.21 -3.61
CA ASP A 33 -52.24 5.91 -2.20
C ASP A 33 -51.64 4.51 -2.03
N SER A 34 -50.50 4.40 -1.34
CA SER A 34 -50.06 3.14 -0.71
C SER A 34 -49.14 3.46 0.46
N LYS A 35 -49.74 3.48 1.66
CA LYS A 35 -49.03 3.20 2.90
C LYS A 35 -48.38 1.83 2.79
N GLY A 36 -47.06 1.81 2.68
CA GLY A 36 -46.25 0.60 2.75
C GLY A 36 -44.85 1.02 3.20
N ASP A 37 -44.50 0.61 4.41
CA ASP A 37 -43.30 0.98 5.15
C ASP A 37 -42.05 1.08 4.28
N LEU A 38 -41.48 2.28 4.18
CA LEU A 38 -40.06 2.42 3.89
C LEU A 38 -39.30 1.81 5.08
N PRO A 39 -38.28 0.96 4.88
CA PRO A 39 -37.41 0.61 5.97
C PRO A 39 -36.66 1.87 6.36
N GLU A 40 -37.07 2.53 7.45
CA GLU A 40 -36.22 3.47 8.16
C GLU A 40 -35.03 2.69 8.73
N SER A 41 -34.02 2.43 7.91
CA SER A 41 -32.67 2.22 8.42
C SER A 41 -32.08 3.60 8.76
N SER A 42 -32.75 4.32 9.67
CA SER A 42 -32.21 5.54 10.25
C SER A 42 -31.17 5.13 11.29
N SER A 43 -29.97 4.74 10.83
CA SER A 43 -28.85 4.52 11.74
C SER A 43 -28.74 5.76 12.62
N SER A 44 -28.90 5.58 13.93
CA SER A 44 -28.97 6.73 14.83
C SER A 44 -27.66 7.53 14.73
N PRO A 45 -27.66 8.85 14.97
CA PRO A 45 -26.42 9.63 15.02
C PRO A 45 -25.38 9.01 15.98
N GLN A 46 -25.86 8.31 17.02
CA GLN A 46 -25.03 7.57 17.96
C GLN A 46 -24.37 6.33 17.33
N GLU A 47 -25.11 5.52 16.57
CA GLU A 47 -24.56 4.36 15.84
C GLU A 47 -23.55 4.81 14.78
N THR A 48 -23.85 5.89 14.06
CA THR A 48 -22.92 6.48 13.08
C THR A 48 -21.63 6.94 13.75
N ALA A 49 -21.74 7.60 14.91
CA ALA A 49 -20.58 8.03 15.69
C ALA A 49 -19.75 6.83 16.21
N GLN A 50 -20.41 5.73 16.61
CA GLN A 50 -19.72 4.50 17.03
C GLN A 50 -18.97 3.84 15.88
N ILE A 51 -19.59 3.73 14.70
CA ILE A 51 -18.95 3.19 13.49
C ILE A 51 -17.73 4.04 13.11
N LEU A 52 -17.87 5.37 13.16
CA LEU A 52 -16.76 6.28 12.89
C LEU A 52 -15.62 6.11 13.90
N ALA A 53 -15.93 5.98 15.19
CA ALA A 53 -14.93 5.79 16.23
C ALA A 53 -14.14 4.49 16.04
N GLU A 54 -14.83 3.37 15.73
CA GLU A 54 -14.17 2.09 15.42
C GLU A 54 -13.33 2.18 14.13
N HIS A 55 -13.82 2.89 13.11
CA HIS A 55 -13.05 3.13 11.90
C HIS A 55 -11.77 3.94 12.16
N ILE A 56 -11.84 4.98 12.99
CA ILE A 56 -10.67 5.79 13.39
C ILE A 56 -9.68 4.92 14.17
N LYS A 57 -10.16 4.14 15.14
CA LYS A 57 -9.34 3.26 15.97
C LYS A 57 -8.60 2.21 15.13
N THR A 58 -9.31 1.54 14.22
CA THR A 58 -8.70 0.54 13.33
C THR A 58 -7.72 1.18 12.34
N SER A 59 -8.03 2.37 11.83
CA SER A 59 -7.12 3.13 10.94
C SER A 59 -5.84 3.55 11.66
N LEU A 60 -5.94 3.98 12.92
CA LEU A 60 -4.80 4.35 13.74
C LEU A 60 -3.92 3.13 14.05
N ALA A 61 -4.53 2.00 14.44
CA ALA A 61 -3.81 0.75 14.66
C ALA A 61 -3.05 0.27 13.41
N LYS A 62 -3.67 0.37 12.22
CA LYS A 62 -3.00 0.07 10.94
C LYS A 62 -1.81 0.98 10.68
N LYS A 63 -1.95 2.30 10.92
CA LYS A 63 -0.87 3.27 10.75
C LYS A 63 0.32 2.96 11.67
N GLU A 64 0.06 2.61 12.92
CA GLU A 64 1.10 2.24 13.87
C GLU A 64 1.80 0.94 13.48
N ALA A 65 1.06 -0.08 13.06
CA ALA A 65 1.63 -1.34 12.58
C ALA A 65 2.55 -1.13 11.37
N VAL A 66 2.13 -0.29 10.40
CA VAL A 66 2.97 0.12 9.26
C VAL A 66 4.23 0.83 9.75
N ASN A 67 4.13 1.69 10.76
CA ASN A 67 5.29 2.38 11.31
C ASN A 67 6.28 1.41 11.98
N ARG A 68 5.77 0.43 12.76
CA ARG A 68 6.59 -0.62 13.36
C ARG A 68 7.28 -1.50 12.31
N GLN A 69 6.55 -1.90 11.27
CA GLN A 69 7.14 -2.64 10.13
C GLN A 69 8.25 -1.83 9.46
N LYS A 70 8.03 -0.53 9.18
CA LYS A 70 9.05 0.34 8.58
C LYS A 70 10.31 0.47 9.43
N LEU A 71 10.15 0.66 10.74
CA LEU A 71 11.29 0.72 11.67
C LEU A 71 12.07 -0.61 11.67
N TYR A 72 11.36 -1.74 11.64
CA TYR A 72 12.00 -3.05 11.60
C TYR A 72 12.75 -3.30 10.31
N LEU A 73 12.14 -3.02 9.16
CA LEU A 73 12.78 -3.11 7.85
C LEU A 73 14.03 -2.23 7.76
N ASN A 74 13.95 -0.99 8.29
CA ASN A 74 15.10 -0.10 8.34
C ASN A 74 16.22 -0.69 9.20
N HIS A 75 15.88 -1.29 10.34
CA HIS A 75 16.86 -1.93 11.21
C HIS A 75 17.57 -3.11 10.51
N LEU A 76 16.82 -3.99 9.85
CA LEU A 76 17.38 -5.12 9.10
C LEU A 76 18.29 -4.65 7.97
N GLN A 77 17.85 -3.64 7.18
CA GLN A 77 18.65 -3.08 6.09
C GLN A 77 19.98 -2.51 6.60
N GLN A 78 19.96 -1.80 7.73
CA GLN A 78 21.18 -1.28 8.34
C GLN A 78 22.09 -2.40 8.87
N GLN A 79 21.52 -3.49 9.42
CA GLN A 79 22.30 -4.64 9.85
C GLN A 79 23.01 -5.30 8.67
N ILE A 80 22.27 -5.59 7.59
CA ILE A 80 22.83 -6.17 6.36
C ILE A 80 23.97 -5.31 5.85
N GLN A 81 23.76 -4.01 5.67
CA GLN A 81 24.81 -3.09 5.18
C GLN A 81 26.09 -3.14 6.05
N ARG A 82 25.96 -3.13 7.38
CA ARG A 82 27.12 -3.22 8.28
C ARG A 82 27.83 -4.56 8.16
N HIS A 83 27.09 -5.65 8.05
CA HIS A 83 27.67 -6.98 7.90
C HIS A 83 28.36 -7.13 6.53
N THR A 84 27.79 -6.60 5.45
CA THR A 84 28.42 -6.57 4.12
C THR A 84 29.75 -5.84 4.15
N MET A 85 29.80 -4.61 4.70
CA MET A 85 31.06 -3.86 4.84
C MET A 85 32.09 -4.61 5.67
N ARG A 86 31.65 -5.31 6.73
CA ARG A 86 32.54 -6.12 7.56
C ARG A 86 33.06 -7.33 6.80
N ALA A 87 32.24 -8.02 6.02
CA ALA A 87 32.64 -9.15 5.20
C ALA A 87 33.68 -8.73 4.15
N GLU A 88 33.43 -7.62 3.44
CA GLU A 88 34.37 -7.03 2.49
C GLU A 88 35.73 -6.74 3.13
N MET A 89 35.74 -6.09 4.30
CA MET A 89 36.98 -5.83 5.04
C MET A 89 37.71 -7.13 5.43
N LEU A 90 36.97 -8.16 5.83
CA LEU A 90 37.56 -9.46 6.18
C LEU A 90 38.15 -10.17 4.96
N TYR A 91 37.49 -10.12 3.80
CA TYR A 91 38.02 -10.65 2.55
C TYR A 91 39.30 -9.92 2.13
N ASN A 92 39.31 -8.58 2.19
CA ASN A 92 40.49 -7.77 1.87
C ASN A 92 41.69 -8.08 2.78
N ASN A 93 41.42 -8.47 4.03
CA ASN A 93 42.44 -8.87 5.00
C ASN A 93 42.83 -10.36 4.91
N GLY A 94 42.35 -11.10 3.90
CA GLY A 94 42.61 -12.54 3.72
C GLY A 94 41.92 -13.44 4.76
N GLN A 95 41.03 -12.89 5.61
CA GLN A 95 40.31 -13.64 6.65
C GLN A 95 39.06 -14.34 6.08
N VAL A 96 39.25 -15.16 5.04
CA VAL A 96 38.17 -15.78 4.23
C VAL A 96 37.19 -16.60 5.10
N SER A 97 37.69 -17.45 5.99
CA SER A 97 36.81 -18.26 6.85
C SER A 97 35.94 -17.41 7.78
N ARG A 98 36.47 -16.28 8.27
CA ARG A 98 35.73 -15.35 9.12
C ARG A 98 34.73 -14.53 8.31
N ALA A 99 35.10 -14.14 7.09
CA ALA A 99 34.21 -13.46 6.15
C ALA A 99 33.01 -14.36 5.78
N SER A 100 33.25 -15.65 5.51
CA SER A 100 32.19 -16.64 5.21
C SER A 100 31.13 -16.68 6.32
N LYS A 101 31.54 -16.73 7.59
CA LYS A 101 30.59 -16.71 8.72
C LYS A 101 29.76 -15.42 8.80
N VAL A 102 30.32 -14.30 8.34
CA VAL A 102 29.59 -13.04 8.26
C VAL A 102 28.62 -13.05 7.08
N MET A 103 28.99 -13.68 5.95
CA MET A 103 28.08 -13.88 4.81
C MET A 103 26.91 -14.79 5.18
N ASP A 104 27.14 -15.90 5.89
CA ASP A 104 26.05 -16.76 6.38
C ASP A 104 25.05 -15.95 7.22
N LYS A 105 25.55 -15.00 8.02
CA LYS A 105 24.68 -14.11 8.81
C LYS A 105 23.94 -13.09 7.95
N ILE A 106 24.52 -12.64 6.84
CA ILE A 106 23.84 -11.78 5.87
C ILE A 106 22.69 -12.55 5.23
N ASP A 107 22.91 -13.79 4.81
CA ASP A 107 21.87 -14.64 4.20
C ASP A 107 20.69 -14.83 5.16
N GLU A 108 20.96 -15.09 6.46
CA GLU A 108 19.92 -15.16 7.49
C GLU A 108 19.10 -13.86 7.59
N LEU A 109 19.78 -12.70 7.56
CA LEU A 109 19.12 -11.39 7.65
C LEU A 109 18.34 -11.04 6.38
N GLU A 110 18.80 -11.47 5.22
CA GLU A 110 18.10 -11.30 3.95
C GLU A 110 16.83 -12.16 3.90
N LEU A 111 16.91 -13.41 4.38
CA LEU A 111 15.73 -14.27 4.53
C LEU A 111 14.71 -13.64 5.48
N GLU A 112 15.16 -13.11 6.61
CA GLU A 112 14.29 -12.42 7.57
C GLU A 112 13.66 -11.17 6.95
N LEU A 113 14.41 -10.39 6.16
CA LEU A 113 13.88 -9.23 5.44
C LEU A 113 12.75 -9.63 4.48
N HIS A 114 12.92 -10.73 3.75
CA HIS A 114 11.89 -11.27 2.86
C HIS A 114 10.66 -11.78 3.64
N GLU A 115 10.85 -12.40 4.80
CA GLU A 115 9.75 -12.81 5.68
C GLU A 115 8.95 -11.59 6.17
N VAL A 116 9.62 -10.54 6.64
CA VAL A 116 8.99 -9.31 7.16
C VAL A 116 8.17 -8.59 6.08
N LEU A 117 8.63 -8.61 4.83
CA LEU A 117 7.91 -8.02 3.69
C LEU A 117 6.67 -8.83 3.29
N SER A 118 6.68 -10.15 3.50
CA SER A 118 5.55 -11.04 3.21
C SER A 118 4.58 -11.20 4.38
N ARG A 119 5.01 -10.82 5.60
CA ARG A 119 4.21 -10.93 6.83
C ARG A 119 3.05 -9.93 6.84
N PRO A 120 1.83 -10.36 7.23
CA PRO A 120 0.69 -9.46 7.31
C PRO A 120 0.86 -8.41 8.41
N LEU A 121 0.35 -7.20 8.16
CA LEU A 121 0.50 -6.02 9.04
C LEU A 121 -0.02 -6.22 10.47
N ASN A 122 -0.96 -7.14 10.68
CA ASN A 122 -1.53 -7.42 12.00
C ASN A 122 -0.55 -8.13 12.96
N GLN A 123 0.63 -8.56 12.48
CA GLN A 123 1.67 -9.21 13.28
C GLN A 123 2.78 -8.25 13.72
N PHE A 124 2.61 -6.94 13.52
CA PHE A 124 3.56 -5.90 13.93
C PHE A 124 3.03 -5.05 15.07
#